data_AF-A0A2V9WPV9-F1
#
_entry.id   AF-A0A2V9WPV9-F1
#
_cell.length_a   1.000
_cell.length_b   1.000
_cell.length_c   1.000
_cell.angle_alpha   90.00
_cell.angle_beta   90.00
_cell.angle_gamma   90.00
#
_symmetry.space_group_name_H-M   'P 1'
#
loop_
_entity.id
_entity.type
_entity.pdbx_description
1 polymer ?
#
loop_
_entity_poly.entity_id
_entity_poly.type
_entity_poly.pdbx_seq_one_letter_code
_entity_poly.pdbx_strand_id
1 'polypeptide(L)'
;MIIVSAQGCGFRSSRALQIGTPIFLSDLPANKTVTGCVASCLPLGSDSKQFLVGASLYTHGNVWGIANPPADWNNGSEAKAAATPTASHKQTWPYNRFSVKGEAHPGKK
;
A
#
# COMPACT_ATOMS: atom_id res chain seq x y z
N MET A 1 4.92 -12.85 2.62
CA MET A 1 4.94 -11.49 3.17
C MET A 1 3.64 -10.82 2.78
N ILE A 2 2.93 -10.31 3.78
CA ILE A 2 1.67 -9.57 3.62
C ILE A 2 1.84 -8.21 4.28
N ILE A 3 1.32 -7.16 3.65
CA ILE A 3 1.22 -5.81 4.19
C ILE A 3 -0.26 -5.53 4.37
N VAL A 4 -0.67 -4.93 5.48
CA VAL A 4 -2.10 -4.73 5.80
C VAL A 4 -2.36 -3.30 6.22
N SER A 5 -3.55 -2.80 5.90
CA SER A 5 -4.08 -1.48 6.27
C SER A 5 -5.58 -1.59 6.49
N ALA A 6 -6.18 -0.65 7.23
CA ALA A 6 -7.64 -0.61 7.41
C ALA A 6 -8.43 -0.58 6.07
N GLN A 7 -7.79 -0.15 4.98
CA GLN A 7 -8.38 -0.06 3.64
C GLN A 7 -8.14 -1.31 2.79
N GLY A 8 -7.17 -2.17 3.12
CA GLY A 8 -6.60 -3.08 2.14
C GLY A 8 -5.48 -3.98 2.63
N CYS A 9 -4.93 -4.77 1.72
CA CYS A 9 -3.70 -5.52 1.93
C CYS A 9 -2.88 -5.66 0.65
N GLY A 10 -1.58 -5.86 0.79
CA GLY A 10 -0.67 -6.28 -0.26
C GLY A 10 -0.16 -7.69 -0.01
N PHE A 11 -0.25 -8.57 -1.00
CA PHE A 11 0.25 -9.95 -0.91
C PHE A 11 0.98 -10.36 -2.19
N ARG A 12 1.74 -11.46 -2.12
CA ARG A 12 2.45 -12.03 -3.28
C ARG A 12 1.62 -13.16 -3.87
N SER A 13 1.53 -13.19 -5.19
CA SER A 13 0.91 -14.26 -5.97
C SER A 13 1.91 -14.80 -6.99
N SER A 14 1.83 -16.09 -7.35
CA SER A 14 2.58 -16.68 -8.45
C SER A 14 1.99 -16.33 -9.83
N ARG A 15 0.77 -15.79 -9.85
CA ARG A 15 0.03 -15.43 -11.06
C ARG A 15 -0.39 -13.97 -11.00
N ALA A 16 -0.36 -13.29 -12.15
CA ALA A 16 -0.96 -11.98 -12.31
C ALA A 16 -2.47 -12.04 -12.04
N LEU A 17 -2.97 -11.13 -11.21
CA LEU A 17 -4.40 -10.92 -11.03
C LEU A 17 -4.83 -9.66 -11.77
N GLN A 18 -6.00 -9.73 -12.41
CA GLN A 18 -6.57 -8.60 -13.11
C GLN A 18 -7.08 -7.57 -12.10
N ILE A 19 -6.90 -6.29 -12.42
CA ILE A 19 -7.46 -5.20 -11.62
C ILE A 19 -8.99 -5.32 -11.61
N GLY A 20 -9.60 -5.16 -10.44
CA GLY A 20 -11.04 -5.32 -10.23
C GLY A 20 -11.48 -6.75 -9.96
N THR A 21 -10.59 -7.76 -10.05
CA THR A 21 -10.94 -9.14 -9.68
C THR A 21 -11.43 -9.19 -8.23
N PRO A 22 -12.64 -9.71 -7.95
CA PRO A 22 -13.13 -9.85 -6.60
C PRO A 22 -12.30 -10.89 -5.85
N ILE A 23 -11.94 -10.56 -4.60
CA ILE A 23 -11.18 -11.44 -3.73
C ILE A 23 -11.92 -11.68 -2.42
N PHE A 24 -11.67 -12.85 -1.86
CA PHE A 24 -12.19 -13.27 -0.57
C PHE A 24 -11.01 -13.59 0.34
N LEU A 25 -10.91 -12.84 1.43
CA LEU A 25 -9.88 -12.99 2.45
C LEU A 25 -10.49 -13.70 3.64
N SER A 26 -10.08 -14.94 3.86
CA SER A 26 -10.43 -15.77 5.01
C SER A 26 -9.24 -15.92 5.94
N ASP A 27 -9.45 -16.55 7.10
CA ASP A 27 -8.40 -16.84 8.08
C ASP A 27 -7.72 -15.56 8.63
N LEU A 28 -8.53 -14.50 8.76
CA LEU A 28 -8.08 -13.28 9.43
C LEU A 28 -8.16 -13.45 10.95
N PRO A 29 -7.40 -12.65 11.72
CA PRO A 29 -7.46 -12.67 13.18
C PRO A 29 -8.90 -12.59 13.70
N ALA A 30 -9.19 -13.40 14.71
CA ALA A 30 -10.54 -13.65 15.23
C ALA A 30 -11.51 -14.33 14.25
N ASN A 31 -11.01 -15.19 13.36
CA ASN A 31 -11.78 -15.93 12.34
C ASN A 31 -12.65 -15.01 11.46
N LYS A 32 -12.16 -13.79 11.22
CA LYS A 32 -12.86 -12.83 10.39
C LYS A 32 -12.67 -13.18 8.92
N THR A 33 -13.64 -12.71 8.15
CA THR A 33 -13.67 -12.86 6.71
C THR A 33 -14.06 -11.53 6.11
N VAL A 34 -13.38 -11.12 5.05
CA VAL A 34 -13.66 -9.86 4.36
C VAL A 34 -13.56 -10.04 2.85
N THR A 35 -14.36 -9.27 2.13
CA THR A 35 -14.35 -9.20 0.67
C THR A 35 -13.67 -7.93 0.20
N GLY A 36 -13.07 -8.01 -0.99
CA GLY A 36 -12.40 -6.89 -1.61
C GLY A 36 -12.21 -7.09 -3.11
N CYS A 37 -11.40 -6.24 -3.71
CA CYS A 37 -10.98 -6.39 -5.11
C CYS A 37 -9.50 -6.06 -5.28
N VAL A 38 -8.91 -6.59 -6.35
CA VAL A 38 -7.54 -6.28 -6.74
C VAL A 38 -7.46 -4.84 -7.22
N ALA A 39 -6.66 -4.02 -6.55
CA ALA A 39 -6.45 -2.61 -6.85
C ALA A 39 -5.15 -2.37 -7.65
N SER A 40 -4.14 -3.22 -7.48
CA SER A 40 -2.86 -3.12 -8.20
C SER A 40 -2.23 -4.50 -8.37
N CYS A 41 -1.53 -4.73 -9.48
CA CYS A 41 -0.76 -5.94 -9.72
C CYS A 41 0.53 -5.58 -10.46
N LEU A 42 1.67 -5.81 -9.81
CA LEU A 42 2.99 -5.48 -10.33
C LEU A 42 3.86 -6.74 -10.38
N PRO A 43 4.52 -7.06 -11.51
CA PRO A 43 5.47 -8.16 -11.56
C PRO A 43 6.69 -7.85 -10.69
N LEU A 44 7.15 -8.85 -9.94
CA LEU A 44 8.28 -8.75 -9.03
C LEU A 44 9.48 -9.49 -9.64
N GLY A 45 10.48 -8.72 -10.08
CA GLY A 45 11.73 -9.22 -10.66
C GLY A 45 11.66 -9.50 -12.17
N SER A 46 12.83 -9.69 -12.78
CA SER A 46 12.99 -9.92 -14.23
C SER A 46 12.37 -11.23 -14.72
N ASP A 47 12.17 -12.18 -13.81
CA ASP A 47 11.70 -13.53 -14.09
C ASP A 47 10.16 -13.64 -14.09
N SER A 48 9.45 -12.58 -13.67
CA SER A 48 7.97 -12.47 -13.69
C SER A 48 7.20 -13.64 -13.04
N LYS A 49 7.86 -14.51 -12.26
CA LYS A 49 7.24 -15.65 -11.57
C LYS A 49 6.41 -15.25 -10.35
N GLN A 50 6.53 -14.00 -9.91
CA GLN A 50 5.88 -13.50 -8.72
C GLN A 50 5.31 -12.12 -9.00
N PHE A 51 4.13 -11.86 -8.44
CA PHE A 51 3.40 -10.62 -8.60
C PHE A 51 3.10 -10.06 -7.21
N LEU A 52 3.35 -8.78 -7.03
CA LEU A 52 2.88 -8.03 -5.87
C LEU A 52 1.49 -7.51 -6.19
N VAL A 53 0.52 -7.96 -5.42
CA VAL A 53 -0.90 -7.68 -5.62
C VAL A 53 -1.37 -6.81 -4.46
N GLY A 54 -1.79 -5.59 -4.77
CA GLY A 54 -2.50 -4.72 -3.85
C GLY A 54 -4.00 -4.97 -3.97
N ALA A 55 -4.68 -5.13 -2.85
CA ALA A 55 -6.11 -5.32 -2.77
C ALA A 55 -6.77 -4.28 -1.87
N SER A 56 -7.93 -3.79 -2.31
CA SER A 56 -8.81 -2.90 -1.55
C SER A 56 -9.94 -3.71 -0.95
N LEU A 57 -10.22 -3.49 0.33
CA LEU A 57 -11.38 -4.08 1.00
C LEU A 57 -12.63 -3.28 0.64
N TYR A 58 -13.77 -3.94 0.52
CA TYR A 58 -15.06 -3.25 0.39
C TYR A 58 -15.51 -2.66 1.73
N THR A 59 -15.27 -3.39 2.82
CA THR A 59 -15.56 -2.93 4.17
C THR A 59 -14.26 -2.48 4.82
N HIS A 60 -14.12 -1.17 4.99
CA HIS A 60 -12.96 -0.59 5.67
C HIS A 60 -13.06 -0.85 7.18
N GLY A 61 -11.93 -1.13 7.81
CA GLY A 61 -11.86 -1.26 9.26
C GLY A 61 -10.73 -2.16 9.75
N ASN A 62 -10.68 -2.33 11.06
CA ASN A 62 -9.70 -3.20 11.70
C ASN A 62 -10.09 -4.68 11.62
N VAL A 63 -10.16 -5.19 10.39
CA VAL A 63 -10.36 -6.63 10.11
C VAL A 63 -9.10 -7.45 10.40
N TRP A 64 -7.95 -6.78 10.44
CA TRP A 64 -6.63 -7.36 10.65
C TRP A 64 -6.24 -7.54 12.12
N GLY A 65 -7.08 -7.10 13.07
CA GLY A 65 -6.77 -7.21 14.50
C GLY A 65 -5.55 -6.38 14.94
N ILE A 66 -5.20 -5.35 14.20
CA ILE A 66 -4.08 -4.45 14.52
C ILE A 66 -4.47 -3.66 15.77
N ALA A 67 -3.67 -3.75 16.84
CA ALA A 67 -3.94 -2.98 18.05
C ALA A 67 -3.97 -1.48 17.73
N ASN A 68 -4.81 -0.74 18.46
CA ASN A 68 -4.76 0.72 18.36
C ASN A 68 -3.35 1.21 18.67
N PRO A 69 -2.88 2.25 17.97
CA PRO A 69 -1.58 2.81 18.27
C PRO A 69 -1.53 3.29 19.73
N PRO A 70 -0.36 3.24 20.38
CA PRO A 70 -0.15 3.84 21.70
C PRO A 70 -0.64 5.29 21.77
N ALA A 71 -1.11 5.73 22.93
CA ALA A 71 -1.66 7.08 23.13
C ALA A 71 -0.67 8.18 22.71
N ASP A 72 0.63 7.96 22.94
CA ASP A 72 1.71 8.89 22.59
C ASP A 72 1.96 9.05 21.08
N TRP A 73 1.34 8.23 20.23
CA TRP A 73 1.39 8.40 18.77
C TRP A 73 0.39 9.43 18.25
N ASN A 74 -0.56 9.86 19.08
CA ASN A 74 -1.53 10.89 18.74
C ASN A 74 -0.88 12.28 18.81
N ASN A 75 0.11 12.51 17.94
CA ASN A 75 0.71 13.82 17.74
C ASN A 75 -0.28 14.71 16.96
N GLY A 76 -1.24 15.27 17.69
CA GLY A 76 -1.95 16.51 17.38
C GLY A 76 -2.39 16.68 15.92
N SER A 77 -3.21 15.78 15.39
CA SER A 77 -4.10 16.13 14.29
C SER A 77 -5.32 15.23 14.31
N GLU A 78 -6.32 15.69 15.06
CA GLU A 78 -7.70 15.23 14.97
C GLU A 78 -8.19 15.46 13.53
N ALA A 79 -7.98 14.48 12.66
CA ALA A 79 -8.62 14.45 11.36
C ALA A 79 -10.10 14.08 11.59
N LYS A 80 -10.88 15.08 12.01
CA LYS A 80 -12.33 15.08 11.80
C LYS A 80 -12.58 14.72 10.33
N ALA A 81 -13.48 13.78 10.10
CA ALA A 81 -14.03 13.48 8.79
C ALA A 81 -14.54 14.79 8.15
N ALA A 82 -13.70 15.40 7.31
CA ALA A 82 -14.05 16.57 6.54
C ALA A 82 -14.41 16.09 5.14
N ALA A 83 -15.67 16.36 4.78
CA ALA A 83 -16.15 16.27 3.41
C ALA A 83 -15.14 16.87 2.43
N THR A 84 -15.05 16.26 1.26
CA THR A 84 -14.26 16.69 0.11
C THR A 84 -14.45 18.18 -0.18
N PRO A 85 -13.34 18.89 -0.43
CA PRO A 85 -13.31 19.80 -1.56
C PRO A 85 -12.19 19.38 -2.52
N THR A 86 -12.58 19.21 -3.79
CA THR A 86 -11.67 19.13 -4.93
C THR A 86 -10.67 20.28 -4.89
N ALA A 87 -9.38 19.97 -4.75
CA ALA A 87 -8.31 20.88 -5.11
C ALA A 87 -7.10 20.08 -5.60
N SER A 88 -6.84 20.23 -6.90
CA SER A 88 -5.61 19.83 -7.58
C SER A 88 -4.39 20.28 -6.77
N HIS A 89 -3.61 19.33 -6.24
CA HIS A 89 -2.29 19.66 -5.72
C HIS A 89 -1.29 18.57 -6.09
N LYS A 90 -0.48 18.91 -7.11
CA LYS A 90 0.73 18.19 -7.48
C LYS A 90 1.66 18.16 -6.27
N GLN A 91 1.65 17.08 -5.50
CA GLN A 91 2.65 16.81 -4.46
C GLN A 91 3.30 15.47 -4.75
N THR A 92 4.37 15.54 -5.53
CA THR A 92 5.37 14.49 -5.70
C THR A 92 5.96 14.14 -4.34
N TRP A 93 5.84 12.87 -3.97
CA TRP A 93 6.44 12.26 -2.79
C TRP A 93 7.97 12.48 -2.75
N PRO A 94 8.59 12.61 -1.57
CA PRO A 94 9.95 13.14 -1.39
C PRO A 94 11.08 12.14 -1.68
N TYR A 95 10.86 11.14 -2.53
CA TYR A 95 11.82 10.06 -2.79
C TYR A 95 13.03 10.49 -3.66
N ASN A 96 13.02 11.70 -4.24
CA ASN A 96 14.13 12.21 -5.06
C ASN A 96 15.26 12.85 -4.25
N ARG A 97 15.32 12.65 -2.93
CA ARG A 97 16.34 13.28 -2.06
C ARG A 97 17.57 12.40 -1.78
N PHE A 98 17.72 11.27 -2.48
CA PHE A 98 18.89 10.41 -2.32
C PHE A 98 19.87 10.58 -3.50
N SER A 99 20.96 11.28 -3.19
CA SER A 99 22.30 11.33 -3.81
C SER A 99 22.45 11.22 -5.34
N VAL A 100 22.58 12.39 -6.00
CA VAL A 100 23.42 12.54 -7.20
C VAL A 100 24.61 13.44 -6.85
N LYS A 101 25.52 12.95 -6.01
CA LYS A 101 26.85 13.55 -5.90
C LYS A 101 27.87 12.47 -5.54
N GLY A 102 28.30 11.75 -6.56
CA GLY A 102 29.27 10.68 -6.41
C GLY A 102 29.61 9.97 -7.70
N GLU A 103 29.75 10.68 -8.83
CA GLU A 103 30.42 10.13 -10.02
C GLU A 103 31.45 11.16 -10.51
N ALA A 104 32.71 10.88 -10.19
CA ALA A 104 33.88 11.53 -10.77
C ALA A 104 34.40 10.61 -11.89
N HIS A 105 34.36 11.08 -13.14
CA HIS A 105 35.03 10.47 -14.29
C HIS A 105 35.26 11.54 -15.38
N PRO A 106 36.24 11.40 -16.27
CA PRO A 106 37.59 11.94 -16.12
C PRO A 106 37.87 13.09 -17.11
N GLY A 107 38.95 13.83 -16.87
CA GLY A 107 39.34 15.00 -17.65
C GLY A 107 39.64 14.72 -19.13
N LYS A 108 39.26 15.69 -19.97
CA LYS A 108 39.96 16.09 -21.19
C LYS A 108 39.59 17.54 -21.51
N LYS A 109 40.54 18.48 -21.41
CA LYS A 109 41.04 19.38 -22.46
C LYS A 109 42.42 19.87 -22.01
#